data_AF-A0A3B9LAF5-F1
#
_entry.id   AF-A0A3B9LAF5-F1
#
_cell.length_a   1.000
_cell.length_b   1.000
_cell.length_c   1.000
_cell.angle_alpha   90.00
_cell.angle_beta   90.00
_cell.angle_gamma   90.00
#
_symmetry.space_group_name_H-M   'P 1'
#
loop_
_entity.id
_entity.type
_entity.pdbx_description
1 polymer ?
#
loop_
_entity_poly.entity_id
_entity_poly.type
_entity_poly.pdbx_seq_one_letter_code
_entity_poly.pdbx_strand_id
1 'polypeptide(L)'
;MLACGLWCASLNVQALDDPWIVLQKTAFAARELNYQGIFVYQNGNQMRSVQITHMNHGGHELTRNIVMDGQPREVLSQGSDIVIYNAQNDKVVIEKRRGQNLFPAMFPTNLDALKASYEAKFGVVERVAGRDAQVVE
;
A
#
# COMPACT_ATOMS: atom_id res chain seq x y z
N MET A 1 28.41 -4.95 -47.94
CA MET A 1 27.70 -6.16 -47.50
C MET A 1 27.34 -5.98 -46.03
N LEU A 2 26.04 -5.79 -45.75
CA LEU A 2 25.47 -5.54 -44.42
C LEU A 2 25.60 -6.78 -43.52
N ALA A 3 26.00 -6.61 -42.26
CA ALA A 3 25.78 -7.59 -41.20
C ALA A 3 24.70 -7.05 -40.26
N CYS A 4 23.50 -7.63 -40.38
CA CYS A 4 22.36 -7.37 -39.51
C CYS A 4 22.54 -8.21 -38.23
N GLY A 5 22.94 -7.59 -37.13
CA GLY A 5 22.96 -8.24 -35.82
C GLY A 5 21.55 -8.24 -35.23
N LEU A 6 20.87 -9.39 -35.25
CA LEU A 6 19.64 -9.59 -34.49
C LEU A 6 19.95 -9.58 -32.99
N TRP A 7 19.51 -8.53 -32.30
CA TRP A 7 19.35 -8.54 -30.85
C TRP A 7 17.97 -9.11 -30.53
N CYS A 8 17.92 -10.38 -30.12
CA CYS A 8 16.75 -10.91 -29.43
C CYS A 8 16.91 -10.61 -27.93
N ALA A 9 16.41 -9.46 -27.48
CA ALA A 9 16.12 -9.25 -26.07
C ALA A 9 14.79 -9.95 -25.78
N SER A 10 14.84 -11.09 -25.08
CA SER A 10 13.65 -11.74 -24.55
C SER A 10 13.06 -10.88 -23.43
N LEU A 11 12.12 -10.01 -23.79
CA LEU A 11 11.22 -9.40 -22.82
C LEU A 11 10.27 -10.49 -22.34
N ASN A 12 10.54 -11.06 -21.17
CA ASN A 12 9.53 -11.80 -20.42
C ASN A 12 8.48 -10.81 -19.91
N VAL A 13 7.56 -10.40 -20.78
CA VAL A 13 6.29 -9.82 -20.36
C VAL A 13 5.46 -11.01 -19.88
N GLN A 14 5.50 -11.29 -18.57
CA GLN A 14 4.42 -12.08 -17.98
C GLN A 14 3.16 -11.22 -18.10
N ALA A 15 2.33 -11.53 -19.09
CA ALA A 15 1.00 -10.96 -19.17
C ALA A 15 0.29 -11.30 -17.86
N LEU A 16 -0.09 -10.27 -17.11
CA LEU A 16 -1.07 -10.43 -16.06
C LEU A 16 -2.38 -10.67 -16.79
N ASP A 17 -2.85 -11.92 -16.84
CA ASP A 17 -4.01 -12.27 -17.68
C ASP A 17 -5.35 -11.88 -17.03
N ASP A 18 -5.36 -11.54 -15.73
CA ASP A 18 -6.57 -11.14 -14.98
C ASP A 18 -6.27 -10.05 -13.93
N PRO A 19 -6.90 -8.85 -14.02
CA PRO A 19 -6.69 -7.77 -13.05
C PRO A 19 -7.17 -8.13 -11.64
N TRP A 20 -8.13 -9.04 -11.50
CA TRP A 20 -8.55 -9.52 -10.18
C TRP A 20 -7.47 -10.32 -9.47
N ILE A 21 -6.64 -11.08 -10.20
CA ILE A 21 -5.50 -11.79 -9.62
C ILE A 21 -4.49 -10.79 -9.06
N VAL A 22 -4.28 -9.66 -9.74
CA VAL A 22 -3.35 -8.60 -9.30
C VAL A 22 -3.87 -7.90 -8.05
N LEU A 23 -5.15 -7.55 -8.02
CA LEU A 23 -5.79 -6.98 -6.84
C LEU A 23 -5.74 -7.94 -5.65
N GLN A 24 -5.99 -9.23 -5.89
CA GLN A 24 -5.92 -10.27 -4.87
C GLN A 24 -4.51 -10.39 -4.29
N LYS A 25 -3.49 -10.46 -5.16
CA LYS A 25 -2.07 -10.47 -4.75
C LYS A 25 -1.71 -9.23 -3.94
N THR A 26 -2.20 -8.06 -4.36
CA THR A 26 -1.96 -6.79 -3.66
C THR A 26 -2.59 -6.79 -2.26
N ALA A 27 -3.83 -7.28 -2.14
CA ALA A 27 -4.53 -7.37 -0.85
C ALA A 27 -3.83 -8.32 0.15
N PHE A 28 -3.25 -9.42 -0.33
CA PHE A 28 -2.44 -10.32 0.50
C PHE A 28 -1.07 -9.71 0.84
N ALA A 29 -0.35 -9.19 -0.16
CA ALA A 29 0.98 -8.61 0.03
C ALA A 29 0.97 -7.46 1.05
N ALA A 30 -0.07 -6.62 1.04
CA ALA A 30 -0.23 -5.52 1.98
C ALA A 30 -0.33 -5.97 3.46
N ARG A 31 -0.79 -7.20 3.72
CA ARG A 31 -0.99 -7.77 5.06
C ARG A 31 0.07 -8.76 5.49
N GLU A 32 0.66 -9.49 4.55
CA GLU A 32 1.54 -10.62 4.85
C GLU A 32 3.02 -10.23 4.84
N LEU A 33 3.42 -9.28 4.00
CA LEU A 33 4.82 -8.95 3.83
C LEU A 33 5.31 -7.98 4.92
N ASN A 34 6.56 -8.13 5.32
CA ASN A 34 7.23 -7.11 6.12
C ASN A 34 7.79 -6.03 5.17
N TYR A 35 7.47 -4.76 5.41
CA TYR A 35 7.96 -3.67 4.57
C TYR A 35 8.05 -2.35 5.34
N GLN A 36 8.86 -1.46 4.78
CA GLN A 36 9.09 -0.11 5.27
C GLN A 36 9.12 0.83 4.07
N GLY A 37 8.63 2.04 4.23
CA GLY A 37 8.70 3.06 3.20
C GLY A 37 8.18 4.40 3.67
N ILE A 38 8.14 5.35 2.73
CA ILE A 38 7.51 6.65 2.92
C ILE A 38 6.47 6.81 1.83
N PHE A 39 5.26 7.21 2.20
CA PHE A 39 4.21 7.58 1.26
C PHE A 39 3.69 8.98 1.54
N VAL A 40 3.09 9.60 0.54
CA VAL A 40 2.42 10.89 0.68
C VAL A 40 0.92 10.64 0.79
N TYR A 41 0.31 11.18 1.84
CA TYR A 41 -1.13 11.22 2.03
C TYR A 41 -1.64 12.63 1.77
N GLN A 42 -2.66 12.75 0.93
CA GLN A 42 -3.32 14.01 0.65
C GLN A 42 -4.80 13.95 1.04
N ASN A 43 -5.25 14.93 1.81
CA ASN A 43 -6.66 15.14 2.14
C ASN A 43 -7.02 16.60 1.89
N GLY A 44 -7.79 16.85 0.83
CA GLY A 44 -8.04 18.20 0.32
C GLY A 44 -6.73 18.93 0.01
N ASN A 45 -6.52 20.07 0.67
CA ASN A 45 -5.33 20.91 0.51
C ASN A 45 -4.19 20.53 1.47
N GLN A 46 -4.38 19.54 2.34
CA GLN A 46 -3.35 19.08 3.27
C GLN A 46 -2.61 17.89 2.69
N MET A 47 -1.29 18.01 2.59
CA MET A 47 -0.38 16.95 2.18
C MET A 47 0.54 16.61 3.35
N ARG A 48 0.79 15.31 3.57
CA ARG A 48 1.67 14.82 4.63
C ARG A 48 2.51 13.66 4.12
N SER A 49 3.78 13.68 4.44
CA SER A 49 4.69 12.54 4.30
C SER A 49 4.55 11.65 5.53
N VAL A 50 4.38 10.35 5.30
CA VAL A 50 4.18 9.34 6.34
C VAL A 50 5.19 8.22 6.16
N GLN A 51 6.03 7.99 7.17
CA GLN A 51 6.86 6.80 7.23
C GLN A 51 6.04 5.64 7.77
N ILE A 52 6.00 4.54 7.02
CA ILE A 52 5.34 3.29 7.41
C ILE A 52 6.37 2.22 7.74
N THR A 53 6.06 1.42 8.75
CA THR A 53 6.69 0.12 9.01
C THR A 53 5.59 -0.88 9.27
N HIS A 54 5.49 -1.89 8.42
CA HIS A 54 4.55 -2.98 8.54
C HIS A 54 5.29 -4.28 8.83
N MET A 55 4.76 -5.05 9.76
CA MET A 55 5.27 -6.36 10.13
C MET A 55 4.11 -7.33 10.30
N ASN A 56 4.31 -8.58 9.88
CA ASN A 56 3.44 -9.69 10.20
C ASN A 56 4.29 -10.83 10.78
N HIS A 57 3.96 -11.25 11.99
CA HIS A 57 4.59 -12.39 12.63
C HIS A 57 3.54 -13.40 13.07
N GLY A 58 3.50 -14.57 12.43
CA GLY A 58 2.55 -15.63 12.79
C GLY A 58 1.07 -15.24 12.63
N GLY A 59 0.75 -14.35 11.69
CA GLY A 59 -0.61 -13.82 11.50
C GLY A 59 -0.93 -12.60 12.35
N HIS A 60 0.00 -12.16 13.21
CA HIS A 60 -0.15 -10.93 13.98
C HIS A 60 0.39 -9.74 13.17
N GLU A 61 -0.52 -9.04 12.51
CA GLU A 61 -0.25 -7.82 11.76
C GLU A 61 -0.02 -6.63 12.71
N LEU A 62 1.08 -5.91 12.49
CA LEU A 62 1.43 -4.69 13.21
C LEU A 62 1.88 -3.63 12.19
N THR A 63 1.32 -2.43 12.29
CA THR A 63 1.78 -1.27 11.52
C THR A 63 2.11 -0.11 12.43
N ARG A 64 3.19 0.61 12.08
CA ARG A 64 3.58 1.88 12.66
C ARG A 64 3.64 2.93 11.57
N ASN A 65 2.87 3.99 11.73
CA ASN A 65 2.85 5.15 10.83
C ASN A 65 3.30 6.40 11.60
N ILE A 66 4.28 7.13 11.07
CA ILE A 66 4.80 8.36 11.64
C ILE A 66 4.60 9.49 10.64
N VAL A 67 3.85 10.51 11.03
CA VAL A 67 3.72 11.73 10.23
C VAL A 67 5.02 12.54 10.36
N MET A 68 5.66 12.78 9.23
CA MET A 68 6.98 13.42 9.17
C MET A 68 6.89 14.95 9.08
N ASP A 69 5.71 15.49 8.75
CA ASP A 69 5.49 16.92 8.55
C ASP A 69 4.59 17.53 9.63
N GLY A 70 4.99 18.66 10.20
CA GLY A 70 4.19 19.44 11.16
C GLY A 70 4.24 18.88 12.58
N GLN A 71 3.09 18.82 13.25
CA GLN A 71 3.02 18.34 14.63
C GLN A 71 3.28 16.83 14.70
N PRO A 72 4.13 16.36 15.63
CA PRO A 72 4.42 14.93 15.79
C PRO A 72 3.14 14.12 16.00
N ARG A 73 2.95 13.13 15.13
CA ARG A 73 1.84 12.18 15.19
C ARG A 73 2.31 10.80 14.82
N GLU A 74 2.06 9.85 15.70
CA GLU A 74 2.37 8.44 15.50
C GLU A 74 1.11 7.59 15.66
N VAL A 75 0.92 6.64 14.77
CA VAL A 75 -0.20 5.70 14.80
C VAL A 75 0.35 4.28 14.80
N LEU A 76 0.05 3.53 15.85
CA LEU A 76 0.29 2.10 15.92
C LEU A 76 -1.03 1.36 15.70
N SER A 77 -1.04 0.33 14.88
CA SER A 77 -2.20 -0.55 14.70
C SER A 77 -1.79 -2.01 14.80
N GLN A 78 -2.56 -2.79 15.54
CA GLN A 78 -2.45 -4.24 15.62
C GLN A 78 -3.83 -4.84 15.35
N GLY A 79 -4.01 -5.46 14.17
CA GLY A 79 -5.35 -5.83 13.69
C GLY A 79 -6.31 -4.64 13.72
N SER A 80 -7.42 -4.75 14.45
CA SER A 80 -8.43 -3.68 14.57
C SER A 80 -8.13 -2.64 15.65
N ASP A 81 -7.14 -2.87 16.52
CA ASP A 81 -6.84 -2.00 17.64
C ASP A 81 -5.81 -0.95 17.21
N ILE A 82 -6.15 0.33 17.41
CA ILE A 82 -5.35 1.47 16.97
C ILE A 82 -5.01 2.34 18.19
N VAL A 83 -3.73 2.70 18.33
CA VAL A 83 -3.22 3.64 19.32
C VAL A 83 -2.60 4.83 18.60
N ILE A 84 -3.04 6.03 18.93
CA ILE A 84 -2.58 7.27 18.32
C ILE A 84 -1.88 8.12 19.39
N TYR A 85 -0.66 8.53 19.11
CA TYR A 85 0.11 9.47 19.92
C TYR A 85 0.16 10.81 19.19
N ASN A 86 -0.31 11.86 19.86
CA ASN A 86 -0.28 13.22 19.34
C ASN A 86 0.43 14.15 20.35
N ALA A 87 1.18 15.11 19.84
CA ALA A 87 1.64 16.24 20.65
C ALA A 87 0.55 17.30 20.79
N GLN A 88 0.24 17.71 22.03
CA GLN A 88 -0.68 18.82 22.32
C GLN A 88 -0.20 19.59 23.55
N ASN A 89 0.08 20.89 23.39
CA ASN A 89 0.51 21.80 24.48
C ASN A 89 1.66 21.22 25.33
N ASP A 90 2.74 20.79 24.67
CA ASP A 90 3.93 20.16 25.27
C ASP A 90 3.65 18.86 26.05
N LYS A 91 2.50 18.22 25.79
CA LYS A 91 2.11 16.92 26.36
C LYS A 91 1.86 15.90 25.25
N VAL A 92 2.02 14.62 25.60
CA VAL A 92 1.62 13.50 24.74
C VAL A 92 0.20 13.10 25.10
N VAL A 93 -0.70 13.14 24.12
CA VAL A 93 -2.07 12.64 24.22
C VAL A 93 -2.14 11.27 23.54
N ILE A 94 -2.70 10.29 24.25
CA ILE A 94 -2.86 8.92 23.76
C ILE A 94 -4.35 8.65 23.53
N GLU A 95 -4.70 8.31 22.31
CA GLU A 95 -6.05 7.91 21.94
C GLU A 95 -6.06 6.44 21.53
N LYS A 96 -7.09 5.70 21.96
CA LYS A 96 -7.33 4.32 21.53
C LYS A 96 -8.62 4.25 20.73
N ARG A 97 -8.56 3.60 19.57
CA ARG A 97 -9.71 3.44 18.68
C ARG A 97 -9.77 2.01 18.18
N ARG A 98 -10.99 1.56 17.84
CA ARG A 98 -11.18 0.41 16.94
C ARG A 98 -11.52 0.92 15.57
N GLY A 99 -10.87 0.38 14.55
CA GLY A 99 -10.97 0.90 13.20
C GLY A 99 -10.87 -0.17 12.13
N GLN A 100 -11.09 0.29 10.90
CA GLN A 100 -10.85 -0.51 9.69
C GLN A 100 -9.36 -0.54 9.36
N ASN A 101 -8.99 -1.39 8.42
CA ASN A 101 -7.61 -1.51 7.95
C ASN A 101 -7.11 -0.18 7.39
N LEU A 102 -5.91 0.21 7.80
CA LEU A 102 -5.24 1.40 7.30
C LEU A 102 -4.51 1.07 5.99
N PHE A 103 -4.22 2.10 5.19
CA PHE A 103 -3.34 1.95 4.04
C PHE A 103 -1.99 1.35 4.46
N PRO A 104 -1.43 0.39 3.70
CA PRO A 104 -1.90 -0.11 2.40
C PRO A 104 -2.85 -1.33 2.46
N ALA A 105 -3.13 -1.90 3.64
CA ALA A 105 -3.98 -3.08 3.82
C ALA A 105 -5.50 -2.82 3.71
N MET A 106 -5.90 -1.80 2.94
CA MET A 106 -7.29 -1.32 2.86
C MET A 106 -8.26 -2.24 2.09
N PHE A 107 -7.78 -2.98 1.08
CA PHE A 107 -8.62 -3.91 0.31
C PHE A 107 -8.96 -5.16 1.12
N PRO A 108 -10.19 -5.69 1.11
CA PRO A 108 -10.49 -6.97 1.75
C PRO A 108 -9.74 -8.12 1.05
N THR A 109 -9.42 -9.19 1.78
CA THR A 109 -8.80 -10.39 1.19
C THR A 109 -9.81 -11.24 0.42
N ASN A 110 -11.11 -11.18 0.73
CA ASN A 110 -12.16 -11.71 -0.13
C ASN A 110 -12.68 -10.58 -1.03
N LEU A 111 -12.55 -10.77 -2.35
CA LEU A 111 -12.96 -9.79 -3.37
C LEU A 111 -14.32 -10.11 -4.03
N ASP A 112 -15.04 -11.17 -3.63
CA ASP A 112 -16.27 -11.62 -4.29
C ASP A 112 -17.35 -10.53 -4.32
N ALA A 113 -17.50 -9.80 -3.22
CA ALA A 113 -18.45 -8.68 -3.15
C ALA A 113 -18.06 -7.55 -4.12
N LEU A 114 -16.77 -7.31 -4.34
CA LEU A 114 -16.30 -6.33 -5.32
C LEU A 114 -16.54 -6.86 -6.74
N LYS A 115 -16.21 -8.12 -7.02
CA LYS A 115 -16.45 -8.77 -8.33
C LYS A 115 -17.92 -8.77 -8.75
N ALA A 116 -18.84 -8.82 -7.78
CA ALA A 116 -20.27 -8.77 -8.05
C ALA A 116 -20.77 -7.37 -8.46
N SER A 117 -20.02 -6.30 -8.18
CA SER A 117 -20.46 -4.91 -8.38
C SER A 117 -19.54 -4.09 -9.29
N TYR A 118 -18.32 -4.57 -9.56
CA TYR A 118 -17.30 -3.88 -10.33
C TYR A 118 -16.71 -4.79 -11.40
N GLU A 119 -16.25 -4.17 -12.48
CA GLU A 119 -15.38 -4.80 -13.48
C GLU A 119 -13.98 -4.22 -13.28
N ALA A 120 -12.96 -5.08 -13.18
CA ALA A 120 -11.57 -4.64 -13.08
C ALA A 120 -10.91 -4.67 -14.46
N LYS A 121 -10.11 -3.65 -14.79
CA LYS A 121 -9.41 -3.52 -16.07
C LYS A 121 -7.95 -3.17 -15.86
N PHE A 122 -7.08 -3.62 -16.76
CA PHE A 122 -5.72 -3.13 -16.81
C PHE A 122 -5.67 -1.76 -17.47
N GLY A 123 -5.10 -0.80 -16.74
CA GLY A 123 -4.67 0.48 -17.27
C GLY A 123 -3.25 0.41 -17.84
N VAL A 124 -2.62 1.58 -17.95
CA VAL A 124 -1.23 1.70 -18.40
C VAL A 124 -0.26 1.12 -17.37
N VAL A 125 0.88 0.62 -17.84
CA VAL A 125 2.04 0.37 -16.96
C VAL A 125 2.79 1.69 -16.80
N GLU A 126 3.04 2.08 -15.56
CA GLU A 126 3.74 3.32 -15.24
C GLU A 126 4.82 3.11 -14.18
N ARG A 127 5.49 4.20 -13.79
CA ARG A 127 6.56 4.19 -12.79
C ARG A 127 6.09 4.89 -11.52
N VAL A 128 5.90 4.13 -10.45
CA VAL A 128 5.52 4.66 -9.12
C VAL A 128 6.68 4.41 -8.16
N ALA A 129 7.15 5.47 -7.49
CA ALA A 129 8.30 5.41 -6.58
C ALA A 129 9.56 4.72 -7.19
N GLY A 130 9.79 4.93 -8.50
CA GLY A 130 10.92 4.35 -9.22
C GLY A 130 10.79 2.86 -9.57
N ARG A 131 9.61 2.26 -9.37
CA ARG A 131 9.30 0.86 -9.69
C ARG A 131 8.24 0.78 -10.78
N ASP A 132 8.31 -0.26 -11.61
CA ASP A 132 7.26 -0.53 -12.58
C ASP A 132 5.98 -0.96 -11.85
N ALA A 133 4.86 -0.35 -12.21
CA ALA A 133 3.57 -0.55 -11.58
C ALA A 133 2.49 -0.73 -12.66
N GLN A 134 1.66 -1.75 -12.49
CA GLN A 134 0.48 -1.97 -13.32
C GLN A 134 -0.70 -1.20 -12.73
N VAL A 135 -1.28 -0.26 -13.47
CA VAL A 135 -2.53 0.39 -13.08
C VAL A 135 -3.69 -0.60 -13.24
N VAL A 136 -4.58 -0.67 -12.26
CA VAL A 136 -5.84 -1.42 -12.30
C VAL A 136 -6.98 -0.45 -12.00
N GLU A 137 -7.99 -0.45 -12.86
CA GLU A 137 -9.19 0.41 -12.78
C GLU A 137 -10.45 -0.42 -12.50
#